data_AF-A0A7H8L4J8-F1
#
_entry.id   AF-A0A7H8L4J8-F1
#
_cell.length_a   1.000
_cell.length_b   1.000
_cell.length_c   1.000
_cell.angle_alpha   90.00
_cell.angle_beta   90.00
_cell.angle_gamma   90.00
#
_symmetry.space_group_name_H-M   'P 1'
#
loop_
_entity.id
_entity.type
_entity.pdbx_description
1 polymer ?
#
loop_
_entity_poly.entity_id
_entity_poly.type
_entity_poly.pdbx_seq_one_letter_code
_entity_poly.pdbx_strand_id
1 'polypeptide(L)'
;MNKASDVRKAWARVTTWLELNDPAVFAGLGGPGSQEALDRAELRMGLELPLQVRQWLLANDVDATERAERQECRVRRGCQVPVLGGHLLLGLEDIQRVYLSKMDMERRMPSQDPDHPIWRREWLPVVAECDALYGTFLNTADGTIGTWGEADMPQEGVYASLAAFFHRTADLLEGVSTGDWSGPAERARRAPREALRPDAEAVRRWAQGQPQTEQSPEPAGRRSYNEGFPSWESF
;
A
#
# COMPACT_ATOMS: atom_id res chain seq x y z
N MET A 1 -18.42 -12.34 9.91
CA MET A 1 -17.99 -11.54 8.74
C MET A 1 -16.50 -11.76 8.53
N ASN A 2 -16.07 -12.05 7.30
CA ASN A 2 -14.66 -12.27 7.00
C ASN A 2 -14.00 -10.90 6.74
N LYS A 3 -13.22 -10.38 7.70
CA LYS A 3 -12.57 -9.05 7.62
C LYS A 3 -11.85 -8.83 6.28
N ALA A 4 -11.19 -9.86 5.74
CA ALA A 4 -10.49 -9.80 4.47
C ALA A 4 -11.44 -9.64 3.26
N SER A 5 -12.64 -10.26 3.31
CA SER A 5 -13.66 -10.08 2.29
C SER A 5 -14.27 -8.68 2.32
N ASP A 6 -14.39 -8.06 3.49
CA ASP A 6 -14.97 -6.72 3.63
C ASP A 6 -13.99 -5.65 3.11
N VAL A 7 -12.70 -5.78 3.43
CA VAL A 7 -11.63 -4.92 2.86
C VAL A 7 -11.64 -5.01 1.33
N ARG A 8 -11.75 -6.23 0.79
CA ARG A 8 -11.80 -6.44 -0.66
C ARG A 8 -12.98 -5.73 -1.33
N LYS A 9 -14.18 -5.85 -0.77
CA LYS A 9 -15.38 -5.18 -1.30
C LYS A 9 -15.26 -3.65 -1.24
N ALA A 10 -14.75 -3.12 -0.13
CA ALA A 10 -14.56 -1.69 0.04
C ALA A 10 -13.53 -1.14 -0.96
N TRP A 11 -12.39 -1.81 -1.09
CA TRP A 11 -11.35 -1.44 -2.05
C TRP A 11 -11.83 -1.56 -3.50
N ALA A 12 -12.64 -2.57 -3.82
CA ALA A 12 -13.21 -2.73 -5.16
C ALA A 12 -14.04 -1.52 -5.60
N ARG A 13 -14.77 -0.88 -4.66
CA ARG A 13 -15.50 0.36 -4.95
C ARG A 13 -14.54 1.50 -5.28
N VAL A 14 -13.50 1.68 -4.45
CA VAL A 14 -12.45 2.69 -4.68
C VAL A 14 -11.81 2.52 -6.06
N THR A 15 -11.34 1.31 -6.38
CA THR A 15 -10.63 1.04 -7.63
C THR A 15 -11.53 1.16 -8.85
N THR A 16 -12.79 0.71 -8.76
CA THR A 16 -13.77 0.84 -9.86
C THR A 16 -14.07 2.31 -10.14
N TRP A 17 -14.23 3.12 -9.09
CA TRP A 17 -14.43 4.55 -9.25
C TRP A 17 -13.23 5.22 -9.90
N LEU A 18 -12.02 4.91 -9.43
CA LEU A 18 -10.78 5.48 -9.98
C LEU A 18 -10.58 5.07 -11.44
N GLU A 19 -10.82 3.82 -11.79
CA GLU A 19 -10.72 3.37 -13.19
C GLU A 19 -11.63 4.16 -14.13
N LEU A 20 -12.85 4.49 -13.69
CA LEU A 20 -13.82 5.22 -14.50
C LEU A 20 -13.56 6.73 -14.55
N ASN A 21 -13.11 7.32 -13.45
CA ASN A 21 -13.09 8.78 -13.26
C ASN A 21 -11.68 9.38 -13.25
N ASP A 22 -10.67 8.62 -12.82
CA ASP A 22 -9.26 9.04 -12.76
C ASP A 22 -8.30 7.86 -13.10
N PRO A 23 -8.22 7.47 -14.39
CA PRO A 23 -7.41 6.34 -14.83
C PRO A 23 -5.91 6.50 -14.53
N ALA A 24 -5.42 7.73 -14.43
CA ALA A 24 -4.03 8.02 -14.12
C ALA A 24 -3.69 7.67 -12.66
N VAL A 25 -4.59 8.02 -11.72
CA VAL A 25 -4.46 7.60 -10.32
C VAL A 25 -4.64 6.09 -10.19
N PHE A 26 -5.58 5.49 -10.93
CA PHE A 26 -5.78 4.04 -10.94
C PHE A 26 -4.53 3.28 -11.42
N ALA A 27 -3.92 3.70 -12.54
CA ALA A 27 -2.64 3.15 -13.00
C ALA A 27 -1.52 3.36 -11.96
N GLY A 28 -1.62 4.41 -11.17
CA GLY A 28 -0.76 4.72 -10.03
C GLY A 28 -0.81 3.75 -8.86
N LEU A 29 -1.83 2.90 -8.77
CA LEU A 29 -1.91 1.84 -7.77
C LEU A 29 -1.00 0.65 -8.14
N GLY A 30 -0.56 0.57 -9.39
CA GLY A 30 0.37 -0.45 -9.88
C GLY A 30 -0.21 -1.85 -9.99
N GLY A 31 0.68 -2.79 -10.32
CA GLY A 31 0.37 -4.20 -10.53
C GLY A 31 0.26 -5.01 -9.24
N PRO A 32 0.27 -6.35 -9.30
CA PRO A 32 0.26 -7.16 -8.08
C PRO A 32 1.58 -7.03 -7.31
N GLY A 33 1.48 -6.99 -5.99
CA GLY A 33 2.65 -6.99 -5.10
C GLY A 33 3.34 -8.35 -5.04
N SER A 34 4.58 -8.34 -4.54
CA SER A 34 5.40 -9.55 -4.38
C SER A 34 5.28 -10.14 -2.98
N GLN A 35 5.00 -11.45 -2.90
CA GLN A 35 4.98 -12.20 -1.65
C GLN A 35 6.35 -12.17 -0.95
N GLU A 36 7.43 -12.33 -1.72
CA GLU A 36 8.80 -12.27 -1.22
C GLU A 36 9.15 -10.87 -0.70
N ALA A 37 8.63 -9.81 -1.35
CA ALA A 37 8.82 -8.45 -0.86
C ALA A 37 8.11 -8.22 0.47
N LEU A 38 6.88 -8.73 0.64
CA LEU A 38 6.15 -8.66 1.90
C LEU A 38 6.88 -9.38 3.03
N ASP A 39 7.34 -10.60 2.80
CA ASP A 39 8.03 -11.39 3.83
C ASP A 39 9.34 -10.69 4.25
N ARG A 40 10.09 -10.10 3.30
CA ARG A 40 11.27 -9.28 3.62
C ARG A 40 10.91 -8.01 4.40
N ALA A 41 9.80 -7.36 4.07
CA ALA A 41 9.38 -6.15 4.75
C ALA A 41 8.96 -6.45 6.20
N GLU A 42 8.19 -7.52 6.43
CA GLU A 42 7.82 -8.00 7.77
C GLU A 42 9.06 -8.29 8.63
N LEU A 43 10.03 -9.01 8.05
CA LEU A 43 11.29 -9.30 8.74
C LEU A 43 12.05 -8.01 9.13
N ARG A 44 12.11 -7.03 8.21
CA ARG A 44 12.80 -5.75 8.46
C ARG A 44 12.08 -4.88 9.47
N MET A 45 10.75 -4.87 9.47
CA MET A 45 9.94 -4.13 10.44
C MET A 45 9.89 -4.86 11.79
N GLY A 46 10.11 -6.18 11.81
CA GLY A 46 9.88 -7.01 12.99
C GLY A 46 8.41 -6.99 13.41
N LEU A 47 7.52 -7.04 12.42
CA LEU A 47 6.07 -6.94 12.53
C LEU A 47 5.42 -7.93 11.57
N GLU A 48 4.47 -8.73 12.05
CA GLU A 48 3.64 -9.58 11.20
C GLU A 48 2.45 -8.77 10.68
N LEU A 49 2.26 -8.73 9.36
CA LEU A 49 1.15 -8.00 8.76
C LEU A 49 -0.13 -8.83 8.86
N PRO A 50 -1.25 -8.23 9.30
CA PRO A 50 -2.54 -8.89 9.26
C PRO A 50 -2.88 -9.37 7.85
N LEU A 51 -3.51 -10.54 7.73
CA LEU A 51 -3.83 -11.17 6.44
C LEU A 51 -4.51 -10.22 5.45
N GLN A 52 -5.44 -9.38 5.93
CA GLN A 52 -6.15 -8.41 5.11
C GLN A 52 -5.23 -7.33 4.50
N VAL A 53 -4.16 -6.96 5.20
CA VAL A 53 -3.15 -6.01 4.71
C VAL A 53 -2.27 -6.68 3.67
N ARG A 54 -1.80 -7.91 3.96
CA ARG A 54 -1.03 -8.72 3.00
C ARG A 54 -1.80 -8.86 1.69
N GLN A 55 -3.08 -9.24 1.77
CA GLN A 55 -3.93 -9.39 0.60
C GLN A 55 -4.16 -8.07 -0.15
N TRP A 56 -4.31 -6.95 0.56
CA TRP A 56 -4.42 -5.63 -0.07
C TRP A 56 -3.12 -5.29 -0.81
N LEU A 57 -1.95 -5.41 -0.19
CA LEU A 57 -0.65 -5.12 -0.80
C LEU A 57 -0.26 -6.08 -1.94
N LEU A 58 -0.72 -7.33 -1.91
CA LEU A 58 -0.58 -8.26 -3.04
C LEU A 58 -1.48 -7.89 -4.22
N ALA A 59 -2.58 -7.18 -3.96
CA ALA A 59 -3.51 -6.74 -4.99
C ALA A 59 -3.01 -5.51 -5.74
N ASN A 60 -2.20 -4.66 -5.10
CA ASN A 60 -1.68 -3.42 -5.66
C ASN A 60 -0.29 -3.11 -5.11
N ASP A 61 0.66 -2.86 -6.01
CA ASP A 61 2.03 -2.48 -5.75
C ASP A 61 2.25 -1.05 -6.23
N VAL A 62 1.97 -0.10 -5.33
CA VAL A 62 2.18 1.33 -5.59
C VAL A 62 3.64 1.61 -5.96
N ASP A 63 4.59 0.82 -5.43
CA ASP A 63 6.03 1.04 -5.62
C ASP A 63 6.51 0.57 -7.00
N ALA A 64 5.84 -0.42 -7.60
CA ALA A 64 6.14 -0.96 -8.92
C ALA A 64 5.89 0.04 -10.07
N THR A 65 5.16 1.14 -9.81
CA THR A 65 4.93 2.16 -10.83
C THR A 65 6.21 2.94 -11.12
N GLU A 66 6.57 3.06 -12.41
CA GLU A 66 7.69 3.90 -12.86
C GLU A 66 7.33 5.38 -12.65
N ARG A 67 7.59 5.89 -11.44
CA ARG A 67 7.46 7.30 -11.07
C ARG A 67 8.81 7.85 -10.68
N ALA A 68 9.06 9.10 -11.06
CA ALA A 68 10.22 9.83 -10.55
C ALA A 68 10.15 9.88 -9.03
N GLU A 69 11.19 9.40 -8.35
CA GLU A 69 11.25 9.43 -6.90
C GLU A 69 11.23 10.87 -6.41
N ARG A 70 10.36 11.16 -5.44
CA ARG A 70 10.38 12.43 -4.73
C ARG A 70 11.50 12.40 -3.69
N GLN A 71 12.75 12.64 -4.13
CA GLN A 71 13.94 12.48 -3.27
C GLN A 71 13.90 13.32 -1.99
N GLU A 72 13.21 14.46 -2.04
CA GLU A 72 13.00 15.36 -0.90
C GLU A 72 11.88 14.90 0.05
N CYS A 73 11.02 13.98 -0.38
CA CYS A 73 9.94 13.41 0.43
C CYS A 73 10.40 12.17 1.20
N ARG A 74 9.85 11.98 2.40
CA ARG A 74 9.92 10.71 3.12
C ARG A 74 9.09 9.64 2.39
N VAL A 75 7.90 9.99 1.91
CA VAL A 75 7.07 9.14 1.05
C VAL A 75 7.48 9.39 -0.41
N ARG A 76 8.16 8.43 -1.03
CA ARG A 76 8.79 8.64 -2.34
C ARG A 76 7.90 8.27 -3.52
N ARG A 77 7.05 7.26 -3.36
CA ARG A 77 6.30 6.61 -4.44
C ARG A 77 4.79 6.56 -4.21
N GLY A 78 4.33 6.88 -3.00
CA GLY A 78 2.92 6.86 -2.61
C GLY A 78 1.94 7.44 -3.64
N CYS A 79 0.73 6.88 -3.66
CA CYS A 79 -0.29 7.22 -4.64
C CYS A 79 -1.25 8.29 -4.13
N GLN A 80 -1.39 9.39 -4.89
CA GLN A 80 -2.26 10.50 -4.53
C GLN A 80 -3.72 10.20 -4.92
N VAL A 81 -4.50 9.73 -3.96
CA VAL A 81 -5.95 9.54 -4.13
C VAL A 81 -6.67 10.87 -3.80
N PRO A 82 -7.51 11.44 -4.68
CA PRO A 82 -8.02 12.81 -4.55
C PRO A 82 -8.69 13.17 -3.21
N VAL A 83 -9.34 12.21 -2.56
CA VAL A 83 -10.12 12.43 -1.33
C VAL A 83 -9.31 12.29 -0.05
N LEU A 84 -8.00 12.00 -0.14
CA LEU A 84 -7.13 11.85 1.03
C LEU A 84 -6.47 13.18 1.45
N GLY A 85 -6.98 14.33 1.01
CA GLY A 85 -6.54 15.64 1.51
C GLY A 85 -5.04 15.87 1.36
N GLY A 86 -4.47 15.59 0.18
CA GLY A 86 -3.03 15.73 -0.08
C GLY A 86 -2.15 14.58 0.42
N HIS A 87 -2.71 13.66 1.20
CA HIS A 87 -2.00 12.47 1.63
C HIS A 87 -1.87 11.44 0.51
N LEU A 88 -0.84 10.60 0.65
CA LEU A 88 -0.48 9.55 -0.29
C LEU A 88 -0.79 8.20 0.34
N LEU A 89 -1.51 7.35 -0.41
CA LEU A 89 -1.65 5.94 -0.10
C LEU A 89 -0.29 5.25 -0.28
N LEU A 90 0.19 4.56 0.75
CA LEU A 90 1.54 4.04 0.78
C LEU A 90 1.66 2.66 0.12
N GLY A 91 2.70 2.48 -0.69
CA GLY A 91 3.21 1.17 -1.10
C GLY A 91 4.07 0.53 -0.01
N LEU A 92 4.41 -0.74 -0.18
CA LEU A 92 5.18 -1.51 0.81
C LEU A 92 6.52 -0.86 1.20
N GLU A 93 7.26 -0.30 0.23
CA GLU A 93 8.54 0.37 0.50
C GLU A 93 8.35 1.64 1.32
N ASP A 94 7.35 2.45 0.99
CA ASP A 94 7.03 3.66 1.73
C ASP A 94 6.45 3.34 3.12
N ILE A 95 5.62 2.29 3.25
CA ILE A 95 5.17 1.77 4.54
C ILE A 95 6.38 1.42 5.41
N GLN A 96 7.31 0.61 4.88
CA GLN A 96 8.51 0.21 5.60
C GLN A 96 9.35 1.42 6.01
N ARG A 97 9.54 2.39 5.09
CA ARG A 97 10.36 3.57 5.35
C ARG A 97 9.75 4.47 6.43
N VAL A 98 8.45 4.73 6.35
CA VAL A 98 7.73 5.54 7.35
C VAL A 98 7.73 4.83 8.70
N TYR A 99 7.42 3.53 8.73
CA TYR A 99 7.40 2.73 9.95
C TYR A 99 8.76 2.76 10.67
N LEU A 100 9.85 2.44 9.96
CA LEU A 100 11.19 2.43 10.54
C LEU A 100 11.63 3.83 11.00
N SER A 101 11.24 4.88 10.28
CA SER A 101 11.48 6.26 10.71
C SER A 101 10.76 6.61 12.01
N LYS A 102 9.48 6.22 12.15
CA LYS A 102 8.70 6.51 13.36
C LYS A 102 9.23 5.71 14.56
N MET A 103 9.60 4.45 14.35
CA MET A 103 10.25 3.61 15.36
C MET A 103 11.60 4.15 15.83
N ASP A 104 12.43 4.67 14.91
CA ASP A 104 13.70 5.31 15.25
C ASP A 104 13.51 6.63 16.00
N MET A 105 12.48 7.42 15.63
CA MET A 105 12.10 8.64 16.34
C MET A 105 11.68 8.34 17.79
N GLU A 106 10.76 7.40 18.01
CA GLU A 106 10.35 6.96 19.36
C GLU A 106 11.54 6.46 20.18
N ARG A 107 12.50 5.77 19.55
CA ARG A 107 13.71 5.30 20.25
C ARG A 107 14.62 6.45 20.69
N ARG A 108 14.80 7.47 19.85
CA ARG A 108 15.71 8.60 20.11
C ARG A 108 15.09 9.64 21.03
N MET A 109 13.79 9.83 20.91
CA MET A 109 12.98 10.81 21.61
C MET A 109 11.73 10.11 22.12
N PRO A 110 11.84 9.25 23.13
CA PRO A 110 10.68 8.57 23.69
C PRO A 110 9.71 9.60 24.26
N SER A 111 8.42 9.28 24.19
CA SER A 111 7.42 10.11 24.87
C SER A 111 7.73 10.22 26.36
N GLN A 112 7.48 11.39 26.94
CA GLN A 112 7.58 11.57 28.40
C GLN A 112 6.48 10.81 29.14
N ASP A 113 5.39 10.50 28.46
CA ASP A 113 4.29 9.71 28.96
C ASP A 113 4.31 8.31 28.31
N PRO A 114 4.65 7.25 29.08
CA PRO A 114 4.67 5.87 28.57
C PRO A 114 3.32 5.37 28.06
N ASP A 115 2.20 5.90 28.56
CA ASP A 115 0.87 5.50 28.11
C ASP A 115 0.51 6.14 26.76
N HIS A 116 1.20 7.23 26.42
CA HIS A 116 0.99 8.00 25.21
C HIS A 116 2.30 8.14 24.40
N PRO A 117 2.80 7.03 23.81
CA PRO A 117 3.99 7.06 22.96
C PRO A 117 3.72 7.83 21.66
N ILE A 118 4.77 8.35 21.03
CA ILE A 118 4.69 9.01 19.73
C ILE A 118 4.50 7.95 18.63
N TRP A 119 5.00 6.73 18.85
CA TRP A 119 4.74 5.59 17.98
C TRP A 119 4.73 4.25 18.72
N ARG A 120 3.86 3.32 18.29
CA ARG A 120 3.81 1.94 18.79
C ARG A 120 4.27 0.94 17.73
N ARG A 121 4.80 -0.21 18.17
CA ARG A 121 5.28 -1.26 17.25
C ARG A 121 4.16 -1.80 16.37
N GLU A 122 2.94 -1.81 16.90
CA GLU A 122 1.74 -2.35 16.28
C GLU A 122 1.13 -1.40 15.25
N TRP A 123 1.57 -0.14 15.21
CA TRP A 123 1.02 0.86 14.30
C TRP A 123 1.73 0.82 12.95
N LEU A 124 1.01 0.34 11.94
CA LEU A 124 1.46 0.24 10.56
C LEU A 124 0.95 1.45 9.76
N PRO A 125 1.81 2.32 9.21
CA PRO A 125 1.36 3.43 8.41
C PRO A 125 0.69 2.93 7.12
N VAL A 126 -0.44 3.52 6.72
CA VAL A 126 -1.17 3.17 5.48
C VAL A 126 -1.31 4.36 4.54
N VAL A 127 -1.38 5.57 5.08
CA VAL A 127 -1.49 6.83 4.35
C VAL A 127 -0.62 7.86 5.05
N ALA A 128 0.11 8.70 4.31
CA ALA A 128 0.91 9.77 4.89
C ALA A 128 1.12 10.93 3.92
N GLU A 129 1.41 12.12 4.44
CA GLU A 129 1.92 13.23 3.63
C GLU A 129 3.35 12.98 3.15
N CYS A 130 3.83 13.79 2.21
CA CYS A 130 5.16 13.68 1.60
C CYS A 130 6.30 13.59 2.65
N ASP A 131 6.24 14.35 3.73
CA ASP A 131 7.24 14.37 4.80
C ASP A 131 6.99 13.32 5.91
N ALA A 132 5.83 12.64 5.87
CA ALA A 132 5.32 11.71 6.87
C ALA A 132 5.11 12.31 8.28
N LEU A 133 4.96 13.63 8.38
CA LEU A 133 4.59 14.30 9.63
C LEU A 133 3.13 14.04 10.00
N TYR A 134 2.26 13.92 9.00
CA TYR A 134 0.83 13.61 9.15
C TYR A 134 0.46 12.31 8.43
N GLY A 135 -0.50 11.58 8.97
CA GLY A 135 -1.01 10.38 8.31
C GLY A 135 -1.99 9.54 9.10
N THR A 136 -2.24 8.33 8.58
CA THR A 136 -3.18 7.35 9.08
C THR A 136 -2.49 5.99 9.21
N PHE A 137 -2.66 5.32 10.36
CA PHE A 137 -2.08 4.02 10.65
C PHE A 137 -3.16 2.97 10.89
N LEU A 138 -2.84 1.71 10.62
CA LEU A 138 -3.55 0.54 11.10
C LEU A 138 -2.90 0.06 12.39
N ASN A 139 -3.67 -0.04 13.46
CA ASN A 139 -3.25 -0.78 14.63
C ASN A 139 -3.41 -2.29 14.33
N THR A 140 -2.29 -2.99 14.21
CA THR A 140 -2.27 -4.42 13.87
C THR A 140 -2.77 -5.32 15.01
N ALA A 141 -2.80 -4.83 16.25
CA ALA A 141 -3.26 -5.60 17.40
C ALA A 141 -4.78 -5.81 17.41
N ASP A 142 -5.56 -4.77 17.08
CA ASP A 142 -7.03 -4.83 17.10
C ASP A 142 -7.67 -4.65 15.71
N GLY A 143 -6.90 -4.17 14.73
CA GLY A 143 -7.31 -3.92 13.36
C GLY A 143 -8.00 -2.57 13.15
N THR A 144 -8.01 -1.67 14.13
CA THR A 144 -8.56 -0.31 14.01
C THR A 144 -7.62 0.61 13.24
N ILE A 145 -8.17 1.71 12.74
CA ILE A 145 -7.40 2.73 12.03
C ILE A 145 -7.36 3.98 12.90
N GLY A 146 -6.17 4.54 13.08
CA GLY A 146 -5.92 5.80 13.77
C GLY A 146 -5.21 6.82 12.89
N THR A 147 -4.98 8.01 13.42
CA THR A 147 -4.24 9.09 12.75
C THR A 147 -3.10 9.60 13.62
N TRP A 148 -2.10 10.20 12.98
CA TRP A 148 -1.02 10.90 13.67
C TRP A 148 -0.78 12.27 13.03
N GLY A 149 -0.25 13.20 13.82
CA GLY A 149 0.25 14.50 13.38
C GLY A 149 1.47 14.90 14.19
N GLU A 150 2.25 15.85 13.71
CA GLU A 150 3.46 16.32 14.42
C GLU A 150 3.13 17.07 15.71
N ALA A 151 2.05 17.87 15.69
CA ALA A 151 1.65 18.73 16.80
C ALA A 151 0.58 18.09 17.72
N ASP A 152 0.08 16.90 17.36
CA ASP A 152 -1.04 16.25 18.04
C ASP A 152 -0.66 14.85 18.49
N MET A 153 -1.23 14.42 19.63
CA MET A 153 -1.11 13.03 20.05
C MET A 153 -1.80 12.10 19.04
N PRO A 154 -1.21 10.94 18.73
CA PRO A 154 -1.85 9.94 17.88
C PRO A 154 -3.26 9.61 18.38
N GLN A 155 -4.22 9.59 17.48
CA GLN A 155 -5.61 9.24 17.77
C GLN A 155 -5.87 7.82 17.31
N GLU A 156 -6.19 6.92 18.24
CA GLU A 156 -6.56 5.53 17.92
C GLU A 156 -8.07 5.40 17.65
N GLY A 157 -8.48 4.38 16.88
CA GLY A 157 -9.89 4.03 16.74
C GLY A 157 -10.75 5.00 15.90
N VAL A 158 -10.15 5.88 15.10
CA VAL A 158 -10.84 6.79 14.17
C VAL A 158 -11.74 6.02 13.20
N TYR A 159 -11.30 4.85 12.72
CA TYR A 159 -12.17 3.89 12.03
C TYR A 159 -12.10 2.52 12.67
N ALA A 160 -13.24 1.83 12.71
CA ALA A 160 -13.35 0.50 13.28
C ALA A 160 -12.52 -0.57 12.54
N SER A 161 -12.14 -0.32 11.28
CA SER A 161 -11.29 -1.22 10.49
C SER A 161 -10.75 -0.57 9.22
N LEU A 162 -9.77 -1.23 8.59
CA LEU A 162 -9.31 -0.91 7.23
C LEU A 162 -10.46 -0.91 6.20
N ALA A 163 -11.43 -1.82 6.34
CA ALA A 163 -12.60 -1.86 5.46
C ALA A 163 -13.48 -0.61 5.64
N ALA A 164 -13.68 -0.16 6.88
CA ALA A 164 -14.43 1.05 7.18
C ALA A 164 -13.74 2.30 6.62
N PHE A 165 -12.40 2.36 6.71
CA PHE A 165 -11.60 3.40 6.09
C PHE A 165 -11.81 3.43 4.55
N PHE A 166 -11.66 2.29 3.86
CA PHE A 166 -11.87 2.26 2.40
C PHE A 166 -13.31 2.49 1.98
N HIS A 167 -14.30 2.07 2.78
CA HIS A 167 -15.70 2.41 2.52
C HIS A 167 -15.89 3.93 2.57
N ARG A 168 -15.34 4.59 3.58
CA ARG A 168 -15.38 6.05 3.65
C ARG A 168 -14.66 6.69 2.47
N THR A 169 -13.50 6.18 2.05
CA THR A 169 -12.80 6.65 0.85
C THR A 169 -13.67 6.53 -0.40
N ALA A 170 -14.34 5.39 -0.58
CA ALA A 170 -15.25 5.17 -1.70
C ALA A 170 -16.44 6.13 -1.66
N ASP A 171 -17.07 6.29 -0.48
CA ASP A 171 -18.20 7.20 -0.29
C ASP A 171 -17.81 8.65 -0.66
N LEU A 172 -16.63 9.11 -0.24
CA LEU A 172 -16.11 10.44 -0.60
C LEU A 172 -15.86 10.59 -2.11
N LEU A 173 -15.29 9.57 -2.77
CA LEU A 173 -15.05 9.58 -4.22
C LEU A 173 -16.37 9.61 -4.99
N GLU A 174 -17.36 8.85 -4.54
CA GLU A 174 -18.69 8.77 -5.13
C GLU A 174 -19.56 10.01 -4.84
N GLY A 175 -19.06 10.97 -4.04
CA GLY A 175 -19.80 12.16 -3.64
C GLY A 175 -20.94 11.88 -2.65
N VAL A 176 -20.92 10.71 -2.00
CA VAL A 176 -21.85 10.35 -0.94
C VAL A 176 -21.47 11.14 0.31
N SER A 177 -22.22 12.20 0.58
CA SER A 177 -22.01 13.02 1.78
C SER A 177 -22.55 12.28 3.02
N THR A 178 -21.73 11.42 3.59
CA THR A 178 -21.94 10.92 4.95
C THR A 178 -21.37 11.98 5.91
N GLY A 179 -22.24 12.86 6.45
CA GLY A 179 -22.02 13.87 7.50
C GLY A 179 -20.62 14.21 8.03
N ASP A 180 -20.39 15.53 8.20
CA ASP A 180 -19.29 16.26 8.87
C ASP A 180 -17.94 15.55 9.08
N TRP A 181 -17.00 15.84 8.19
CA TRP A 181 -15.61 16.08 8.59
C TRP A 181 -15.04 17.29 7.85
N SER A 182 -14.46 18.22 8.61
CA SER A 182 -13.74 19.41 8.14
C SER A 182 -12.27 19.05 7.94
N GLY A 183 -11.89 18.73 6.71
CA GLY A 183 -10.51 18.47 6.27
C GLY A 183 -10.11 19.37 5.10
N PRO A 184 -8.82 19.70 4.94
CA PRO A 184 -8.38 20.65 3.93
C PRO A 184 -8.44 20.02 2.54
N ALA A 185 -9.60 20.13 1.91
CA ALA A 185 -9.82 19.76 0.53
C ALA A 185 -9.52 20.97 -0.36
N GLU A 186 -8.42 20.93 -1.11
CA GLU A 186 -8.23 21.80 -2.27
C GLU A 186 -8.11 21.00 -3.57
N ARG A 187 -9.16 21.20 -4.39
CA ARG A 187 -9.37 20.94 -5.83
C ARG A 187 -8.32 20.10 -6.57
N ALA A 188 -8.67 18.84 -6.84
CA ALA A 188 -8.04 18.03 -7.87
C ALA A 188 -8.25 18.67 -9.27
N ARG A 189 -7.15 19.03 -9.94
CA ARG A 189 -7.13 19.40 -11.36
C ARG A 189 -7.04 18.12 -12.20
N ARG A 190 -7.87 18.03 -13.24
CA ARG A 190 -7.90 16.95 -14.24
C ARG A 190 -6.53 16.80 -14.93
N ALA A 191 -5.92 15.63 -14.83
CA ALA A 191 -4.76 15.24 -15.64
C ALA A 191 -5.19 14.62 -17.00
N PRO A 192 -4.36 14.69 -18.05
CA PRO A 192 -4.71 14.16 -19.38
C PRO A 192 -4.64 12.63 -19.43
N ARG A 193 -5.50 12.04 -20.28
CA ARG A 193 -5.57 10.60 -20.55
C ARG A 193 -4.29 10.09 -21.22
N GLU A 194 -3.56 9.22 -20.53
CA GLU A 194 -2.60 8.29 -21.14
C GLU A 194 -3.10 6.84 -21.02
N ALA A 195 -2.66 6.01 -21.97
CA ALA A 195 -3.21 4.70 -22.27
C ALA A 195 -3.11 3.68 -21.13
N LEU A 196 -4.17 2.89 -20.95
CA LEU A 196 -4.23 1.76 -20.02
C LEU A 196 -3.03 0.82 -20.21
N ARG A 197 -2.25 0.64 -19.13
CA ARG A 197 -1.23 -0.40 -19.02
C ARG A 197 -1.85 -1.74 -18.54
N PRO A 198 -1.23 -2.89 -18.86
CA PRO A 198 -1.73 -4.23 -18.50
C PRO A 198 -1.63 -4.60 -17.00
N ASP A 199 -0.97 -3.78 -16.18
CA ASP A 199 -0.80 -3.94 -14.72
C ASP A 199 -2.09 -3.71 -13.91
N ALA A 200 -3.00 -2.86 -14.41
CA ALA A 200 -4.31 -2.58 -13.84
C ALA A 200 -5.23 -3.80 -13.66
N GLU A 201 -5.02 -4.88 -14.43
CA GLU A 201 -5.92 -6.03 -14.43
C GLU A 201 -5.84 -6.86 -13.13
N ALA A 202 -4.67 -6.91 -12.50
CA ALA A 202 -4.49 -7.64 -11.23
C ALA A 202 -5.30 -7.01 -10.09
N VAL A 203 -5.31 -5.67 -10.02
CA VAL A 203 -6.11 -4.90 -9.06
C VAL A 203 -7.60 -5.21 -9.25
N ARG A 204 -8.08 -5.23 -10.50
CA ARG A 204 -9.48 -5.58 -10.81
C ARG A 204 -9.85 -6.99 -10.41
N ARG A 205 -9.02 -7.98 -10.75
CA ARG A 205 -9.30 -9.40 -10.45
C ARG A 205 -9.42 -9.63 -8.95
N TRP A 206 -8.51 -9.05 -8.16
CA TRP A 206 -8.60 -9.13 -6.71
C TRP A 206 -9.85 -8.43 -6.17
N ALA A 207 -10.13 -7.21 -6.64
CA ALA A 207 -11.34 -6.46 -6.28
C ALA A 207 -12.64 -7.24 -6.58
N GLN A 208 -12.69 -7.96 -7.70
CA GLN A 208 -13.83 -8.78 -8.12
C GLN A 208 -13.88 -10.17 -7.46
N GLY A 209 -12.91 -10.52 -6.61
CA GLY A 209 -12.85 -11.80 -5.93
C GLY A 209 -12.40 -12.97 -6.79
N GLN A 210 -11.77 -12.69 -7.93
CA GLN A 210 -11.16 -13.72 -8.77
C GLN A 210 -9.78 -14.11 -8.23
N PRO A 211 -9.43 -15.40 -8.20
CA PRO A 211 -8.13 -15.85 -7.72
C PRO A 211 -7.01 -15.29 -8.61
N GLN A 212 -5.95 -14.77 -7.98
CA GLN A 212 -4.70 -14.48 -8.69
C GLN A 212 -4.07 -15.80 -9.10
N THR A 213 -4.04 -16.09 -10.40
CA THR A 213 -3.22 -17.18 -10.93
C THR A 213 -1.75 -16.80 -10.77
N GLU A 214 -1.03 -17.53 -9.94
CA GLU A 214 0.44 -17.54 -9.93
C GLU A 214 0.92 -17.95 -11.33
N GLN A 215 1.24 -16.97 -12.18
CA GLN A 215 2.02 -17.24 -13.39
C GLN A 215 3.49 -17.07 -13.04
N SER A 216 4.09 -18.16 -12.58
CA SER A 216 5.54 -18.32 -12.57
C SER A 216 5.99 -18.49 -14.03
N PRO A 217 6.94 -17.69 -14.55
CA PRO A 217 7.51 -17.95 -15.86
C PRO A 217 8.40 -19.20 -15.77
N GLU A 218 7.99 -20.29 -16.42
CA GLU A 218 8.86 -21.43 -16.68
C GLU A 218 10.11 -20.97 -17.46
N PRO A 219 11.34 -21.29 -17.02
CA PRO A 219 12.52 -21.05 -17.84
C PRO A 219 12.54 -22.04 -19.02
N ALA A 220 12.41 -21.48 -20.22
CA ALA A 220 12.54 -22.19 -21.48
C ALA A 220 13.93 -22.84 -21.62
N GLY A 221 13.95 -24.16 -21.84
CA GLY A 221 14.88 -24.82 -22.76
C GLY A 221 16.29 -25.10 -22.25
N ARG A 222 16.49 -26.24 -21.56
CA ARG A 222 17.76 -26.97 -21.65
C ARG A 222 17.87 -27.58 -23.05
N ARG A 223 18.68 -26.97 -23.93
CA ARG A 223 19.23 -27.67 -25.10
C ARG A 223 20.31 -28.63 -24.64
N SER A 224 20.02 -29.93 -24.77
CA SER A 224 20.99 -31.01 -24.70
C SER A 224 22.02 -30.86 -25.82
N TYR A 225 23.28 -30.62 -25.48
CA TYR A 225 24.39 -30.86 -26.39
C TYR A 225 24.84 -32.31 -26.20
N ASN A 226 24.66 -33.10 -27.25
CA ASN A 226 25.16 -34.46 -27.38
C ASN A 226 26.06 -34.49 -28.60
N GLU A 227 27.38 -34.30 -28.44
CA GLU A 227 28.37 -34.62 -29.48
C GLU A 227 29.64 -35.22 -28.86
N GLY A 228 29.80 -36.52 -29.13
CA GLY A 228 31.02 -37.22 -29.54
C GLY A 228 32.40 -36.77 -29.08
N PHE A 229 33.04 -37.68 -28.32
CA PHE A 229 34.48 -37.92 -28.14
C PHE A 229 35.38 -37.68 -29.38
N PRO A 230 36.70 -37.47 -29.17
CA PRO A 230 37.62 -38.61 -29.28
C PRO A 230 38.70 -38.72 -28.18
N SER A 231 38.82 -39.97 -27.71
CA SER A 231 40.01 -40.74 -27.33
C SER A 231 41.40 -40.07 -27.41
N TRP A 232 42.14 -40.12 -26.30
CA TRP A 232 43.61 -40.19 -26.31
C TRP A 232 44.09 -41.18 -25.23
N GLU A 233 44.59 -42.34 -25.67
CA GLU A 233 45.50 -43.19 -24.93
C GLU A 233 46.96 -42.79 -25.25
N SER A 234 47.82 -42.98 -24.24
CA SER A 234 49.28 -43.18 -24.30
C SER A 234 50.19 -41.98 -24.63
N PHE A 235 50.83 -41.41 -23.60
CA PHE A 235 52.24 -41.63 -23.21
C PHE A 235 52.57 -40.86 -21.92
#